data_AF-A0A7X4GG66-F1
#
_entry.id   AF-A0A7X4GG66-F1
#
_cell.length_a   1.000
_cell.length_b   1.000
_cell.length_c   1.000
_cell.angle_alpha   90.00
_cell.angle_beta   90.00
_cell.angle_gamma   90.00
#
_symmetry.space_group_name_H-M   'P 1'
#
loop_
_entity.id
_entity.type
_entity.pdbx_description
1 polymer ?
#
loop_
_entity_poly.entity_id
_entity_poly.type
_entity_poly.pdbx_seq_one_letter_code
_entity_poly.pdbx_strand_id
1 'polypeptide(L)'
;MAPNRSRSRDYYIVPKRQEAVAPDIIKGLEDGLASLRWKQAEARERRDAPRREAERRAAREHHAVVDGFTVFGTLGDWTDLSDHPDERRWADMFMPGTEPREQAELRRNVWRIYVSKGSAASDDFTVFPGDCTETADRGEIEHLARRIIAKYQK
;
A
#
# COMPACT_ATOMS: atom_id res chain seq x y z
N MET A 1 -19.88 -27.18 76.06
CA MET A 1 -20.54 -27.88 74.95
C MET A 1 -21.83 -27.14 74.63
N ALA A 2 -21.85 -26.35 73.54
CA ALA A 2 -23.04 -25.87 72.81
C ALA A 2 -22.57 -24.93 71.69
N PRO A 3 -23.27 -24.85 70.55
CA PRO A 3 -22.62 -24.87 69.25
C PRO A 3 -23.01 -23.72 68.31
N ASN A 4 -22.39 -23.80 67.13
CA ASN A 4 -22.90 -23.39 65.82
C ASN A 4 -22.78 -21.93 65.38
N ARG A 5 -21.68 -21.70 64.66
CA ARG A 5 -21.54 -20.70 63.60
C ARG A 5 -22.68 -20.87 62.59
N SER A 6 -23.69 -19.99 62.61
CA SER A 6 -24.58 -19.84 61.46
C SER A 6 -23.84 -19.08 60.37
N ARG A 7 -23.32 -19.81 59.38
CA ARG A 7 -22.98 -19.23 58.07
C ARG A 7 -24.27 -18.66 57.48
N SER A 8 -24.40 -17.33 57.43
CA SER A 8 -25.38 -16.69 56.56
C SER A 8 -25.06 -17.14 55.13
N ARG A 9 -25.92 -17.97 54.56
CA ARG A 9 -25.96 -18.14 53.11
C ARG A 9 -26.73 -16.95 52.59
N ASP A 10 -26.03 -16.01 51.97
CA ASP A 10 -26.64 -14.87 51.31
C ASP A 10 -27.40 -15.41 50.07
N TYR A 11 -28.67 -15.75 50.27
CA TYR A 11 -29.59 -16.07 49.20
C TYR A 11 -30.04 -14.75 48.58
N TYR A 12 -29.47 -14.40 47.43
CA TYR A 12 -30.03 -13.35 46.58
C TYR A 12 -31.35 -13.88 46.00
N ILE A 13 -32.48 -13.50 46.60
CA ILE A 13 -33.81 -13.71 45.99
C ILE A 13 -33.91 -12.69 44.86
N VAL A 14 -33.46 -13.09 43.68
CA VAL A 14 -33.77 -12.38 42.43
C VAL A 14 -35.29 -12.57 42.22
N PRO A 15 -36.11 -11.51 42.18
CA PRO A 15 -37.53 -11.65 41.88
C PRO A 15 -37.70 -12.42 40.56
N LYS A 16 -38.63 -13.40 40.48
CA LYS A 16 -38.86 -14.23 39.27
C LYS A 16 -38.99 -13.43 37.95
N ARG A 17 -39.42 -12.17 38.02
CA ARG A 17 -39.43 -11.24 36.88
C ARG A 17 -38.03 -10.94 36.33
N GLN A 18 -36.99 -10.85 37.17
CA GLN A 18 -35.62 -10.62 36.75
C GLN A 18 -34.98 -11.88 36.13
N GLU A 19 -35.33 -13.09 36.57
CA GLU A 19 -34.89 -14.34 35.92
C GLU A 19 -35.42 -14.45 34.48
N ALA A 20 -36.65 -14.00 34.24
CA ALA A 20 -37.26 -14.02 32.91
C ALA A 20 -36.67 -12.95 31.95
N VAL A 21 -36.14 -11.84 32.48
CA VAL A 21 -35.61 -10.71 31.69
C VAL A 21 -34.08 -10.82 31.51
N ALA A 22 -33.41 -11.60 32.34
CA ALA A 22 -31.96 -11.79 32.28
C ALA A 22 -31.45 -12.30 30.91
N PRO A 23 -32.09 -13.26 30.21
CA PRO A 23 -31.63 -13.71 28.90
C PRO A 23 -31.62 -12.61 27.83
N ASP A 24 -32.64 -11.76 27.82
CA ASP A 24 -32.75 -10.66 26.85
C ASP A 24 -31.73 -9.56 27.13
N ILE A 25 -31.46 -9.28 28.41
CA ILE A 25 -30.39 -8.35 28.81
C ILE A 25 -29.02 -8.89 28.42
N ILE A 26 -28.74 -10.17 28.68
CA ILE A 26 -27.47 -10.81 28.33
C ILE A 26 -27.26 -10.74 26.82
N LYS A 27 -28.27 -11.14 26.04
CA LYS A 27 -28.23 -11.08 24.58
C LYS A 27 -28.00 -9.64 24.08
N GLY A 28 -28.71 -8.66 24.64
CA GLY A 28 -28.52 -7.25 24.28
C GLY A 28 -27.10 -6.73 24.58
N LEU A 29 -26.48 -7.19 25.67
CA LEU A 29 -25.09 -6.86 26.00
C LEU A 29 -24.09 -7.55 25.06
N GLU A 30 -24.34 -8.80 24.67
CA GLU A 30 -23.53 -9.54 23.69
C GLU A 30 -23.59 -8.89 22.31
N ASP A 31 -24.79 -8.55 21.85
CA ASP A 31 -25.02 -7.83 20.59
C ASP A 31 -24.35 -6.45 20.61
N GLY A 32 -24.47 -5.73 21.73
CA GLY A 32 -23.80 -4.45 21.96
C GLY A 32 -22.27 -4.57 21.93
N LEU A 33 -21.71 -5.60 22.55
CA LEU A 33 -20.27 -5.88 22.55
C LEU A 33 -19.77 -6.22 21.14
N ALA A 34 -20.52 -7.03 20.38
CA ALA A 34 -20.21 -7.35 18.99
C ALA A 34 -20.21 -6.08 18.12
N SER A 35 -21.22 -5.22 18.28
CA SER A 35 -21.32 -3.94 17.57
C SER A 35 -20.14 -3.01 17.90
N LEU A 36 -19.74 -2.92 19.17
CA LEU A 36 -18.58 -2.12 19.59
C LEU A 36 -17.28 -2.65 19.00
N ARG A 37 -17.07 -3.98 19.02
CA ARG A 37 -15.88 -4.60 18.42
C ARG A 37 -15.79 -4.32 16.92
N TRP A 38 -16.92 -4.40 16.21
CA TRP A 38 -16.98 -4.05 14.78
C TRP A 38 -16.57 -2.60 14.55
N LYS A 39 -17.17 -1.65 15.27
CA LYS A 39 -16.85 -0.22 15.15
C LYS A 39 -15.39 0.09 15.48
N GLN A 40 -14.82 -0.57 16.48
CA GLN A 40 -13.41 -0.44 16.83
C GLN A 40 -12.49 -1.01 15.73
N ALA A 41 -12.85 -2.16 15.15
CA ALA A 41 -12.11 -2.73 14.03
C ALA A 41 -12.14 -1.82 12.80
N GLU A 42 -13.31 -1.28 12.46
CA GLU A 42 -13.47 -0.34 11.34
C GLU A 42 -12.70 0.96 11.58
N ALA A 43 -12.75 1.52 12.79
CA ALA A 43 -11.99 2.71 13.14
C ALA A 43 -10.47 2.47 13.07
N ARG A 44 -10.01 1.30 13.52
CA ARG A 44 -8.61 0.88 13.39
C ARG A 44 -8.22 0.73 11.93
N GLU A 45 -9.06 0.12 11.11
CA GLU A 45 -8.80 -0.07 9.69
C GLU A 45 -8.66 1.27 8.96
N ARG A 46 -9.58 2.21 9.21
CA ARG A 46 -9.54 3.57 8.65
C ARG A 46 -8.28 4.32 9.10
N ARG A 47 -7.89 4.20 10.37
CA ARG A 47 -6.67 4.82 10.88
C ARG A 47 -5.40 4.23 10.26
N ASP A 48 -5.37 2.91 10.08
CA ASP A 48 -4.19 2.21 9.59
C ASP A 48 -4.13 2.18 8.05
N ALA A 49 -5.21 2.56 7.34
CA ALA A 49 -5.26 2.56 5.87
C ALA A 49 -4.27 3.55 5.21
N PRO A 50 -4.16 4.82 5.63
CA PRO A 50 -3.17 5.75 5.05
C PRO A 50 -1.73 5.29 5.25
N ARG A 51 -1.41 4.73 6.42
CA ARG A 51 -0.06 4.20 6.70
C ARG A 51 0.25 3.00 5.82
N ARG A 52 -0.66 2.02 5.74
CA ARG A 52 -0.49 0.85 4.85
C ARG A 52 -0.35 1.28 3.39
N GLU A 53 -1.12 2.27 2.96
CA GLU A 53 -0.99 2.82 1.61
C GLU A 53 0.35 3.51 1.38
N ALA A 54 0.83 4.32 2.33
CA ALA A 54 2.14 4.94 2.26
C ALA A 54 3.28 3.91 2.26
N GLU A 55 3.18 2.85 3.05
CA GLU A 55 4.14 1.74 3.08
C GLU A 55 4.15 0.97 1.75
N ARG A 56 2.97 0.68 1.18
CA ARG A 56 2.85 0.07 -0.15
C ARG A 56 3.44 0.97 -1.23
N ARG A 57 3.20 2.28 -1.14
CA ARG A 57 3.75 3.27 -2.05
C ARG A 57 5.26 3.34 -1.94
N ALA A 58 5.80 3.46 -0.73
CA ALA A 58 7.25 3.47 -0.48
C ALA A 58 7.96 2.17 -0.89
N ALA A 59 7.25 1.03 -0.88
CA ALA A 59 7.78 -0.22 -1.42
C ALA A 59 7.86 -0.21 -2.96
N ARG A 60 6.97 0.55 -3.63
CA ARG A 60 6.87 0.60 -5.09
C ARG A 60 7.49 1.83 -5.72
N GLU A 61 7.83 2.86 -4.95
CA GLU A 61 8.39 4.11 -5.46
C GLU A 61 9.83 4.30 -4.97
N HIS A 62 10.65 4.89 -5.82
CA HIS A 62 12.02 5.27 -5.54
C HIS A 62 12.25 6.71 -5.97
N HIS A 63 12.82 7.52 -5.07
CA HIS A 63 13.18 8.90 -5.36
C HIS A 63 14.65 9.11 -5.01
N ALA A 64 15.42 9.65 -5.95
CA ALA A 64 16.82 9.98 -5.76
C ALA A 64 17.21 11.22 -6.57
N VAL A 65 18.39 11.76 -6.26
CA VAL A 65 19.06 12.76 -7.10
C VAL A 65 20.39 12.17 -7.55
N VAL A 66 20.62 12.14 -8.86
CA VAL A 66 21.84 11.59 -9.47
C VAL A 66 22.42 12.63 -10.40
N ASP A 67 23.67 13.05 -10.15
CA ASP A 67 24.40 14.02 -10.97
C ASP A 67 23.63 15.35 -11.22
N GLY A 68 22.82 15.77 -10.23
CA GLY A 68 21.98 16.97 -10.31
C GLY A 68 20.63 16.79 -11.02
N PHE A 69 20.29 15.57 -11.42
CA PHE A 69 19.00 15.20 -12.02
C PHE A 69 18.10 14.55 -11.00
N THR A 70 16.80 14.83 -11.10
CA THR A 70 15.79 14.13 -10.32
C THR A 70 15.53 12.77 -10.96
N VAL A 71 15.60 11.72 -10.17
CA VAL A 71 15.33 10.33 -10.58
C VAL A 71 14.14 9.82 -9.80
N PHE A 72 13.12 9.37 -10.53
CA PHE A 72 11.94 8.71 -10.00
C PHE A 72 11.83 7.31 -10.57
N GLY A 73 11.52 6.32 -9.74
CA GLY A 73 11.39 4.93 -10.13
C GLY A 73 10.09 4.32 -9.62
N THR A 74 9.43 3.53 -10.45
CA THR A 74 8.24 2.77 -10.05
C THR A 74 8.46 1.28 -10.30
N LEU A 75 8.28 0.45 -9.27
CA LEU A 75 8.34 -1.00 -9.36
C LEU A 75 7.01 -1.56 -9.87
N GLY A 76 7.09 -2.39 -10.90
CA GLY A 76 5.91 -3.00 -11.50
C GLY A 76 6.23 -3.94 -12.65
N ASP A 77 5.18 -4.28 -13.38
CA ASP A 77 5.24 -5.05 -14.62
C ASP A 77 5.00 -4.08 -15.77
N TRP A 78 5.86 -4.12 -16.78
CA TRP A 78 5.91 -3.15 -17.85
C TRP A 78 5.88 -3.84 -19.21
N THR A 79 5.12 -3.29 -20.13
CA THR A 79 5.09 -3.71 -21.53
C THR A 79 5.58 -2.60 -22.42
N ASP A 80 6.38 -2.92 -23.44
CA ASP A 80 6.75 -1.97 -24.47
C ASP A 80 5.65 -1.88 -25.53
N LEU A 81 5.07 -0.70 -25.67
CA LEU A 81 4.04 -0.40 -26.67
C LEU A 81 4.63 0.14 -27.98
N SER A 82 5.95 0.34 -28.07
CA SER A 82 6.60 0.85 -29.26
C SER A 82 6.69 -0.22 -30.36
N ASP A 83 6.37 0.16 -31.60
CA ASP A 83 6.63 -0.66 -32.78
C ASP A 83 8.06 -0.47 -33.33
N HIS A 84 8.79 0.53 -32.83
CA HIS A 84 10.13 0.88 -33.29
C HIS A 84 11.19 0.27 -32.36
N PRO A 85 12.23 -0.42 -32.88
CA PRO A 85 13.23 -1.09 -32.06
C PRO A 85 14.13 -0.12 -31.27
N ASP A 86 14.29 1.11 -31.77
CA ASP A 86 15.15 2.13 -31.16
C ASP A 86 14.41 3.03 -30.14
N GLU A 87 13.09 2.89 -30.07
CA GLU A 87 12.24 3.65 -29.16
C GLU A 87 11.53 2.70 -28.20
N ARG A 88 11.50 3.04 -26.91
CA ARG A 88 10.79 2.25 -25.91
C ARG A 88 9.67 3.09 -25.32
N ARG A 89 8.45 2.55 -25.37
CA ARG A 89 7.23 3.16 -24.82
C ARG A 89 6.62 2.24 -23.77
N TRP A 90 7.28 2.22 -22.62
CA TRP A 90 6.86 1.42 -21.48
C TRP A 90 5.53 1.88 -20.89
N ALA A 91 4.60 0.94 -20.72
CA ALA A 91 3.33 1.12 -20.05
C ALA A 91 3.18 0.15 -18.87
N ASP A 92 2.52 0.60 -17.80
CA ASP A 92 2.28 -0.19 -16.60
C ASP A 92 1.18 -1.23 -16.88
N MET A 93 1.50 -2.51 -16.69
CA MET A 93 0.57 -3.62 -16.87
C MET A 93 -0.56 -3.67 -15.84
N PHE A 94 -0.45 -2.93 -14.73
CA PHE A 94 -1.52 -2.78 -13.75
C PHE A 94 -2.53 -1.68 -14.13
N MET A 95 -2.25 -0.86 -15.15
CA MET A 95 -3.18 0.18 -15.61
C MET A 95 -4.34 -0.46 -16.41
N PRO A 96 -5.60 -0.23 -16.02
CA PRO A 96 -6.75 -0.69 -16.79
C PRO A 96 -6.70 -0.20 -18.23
N GLY A 97 -6.87 -1.13 -19.19
CA GLY A 97 -6.82 -0.83 -20.63
C GLY A 97 -5.42 -0.87 -21.26
N THR A 98 -4.39 -1.24 -20.49
CA THR A 98 -3.07 -1.56 -21.06
C THR A 98 -3.10 -2.98 -21.62
N GLU A 99 -3.07 -3.10 -22.94
CA GLU A 99 -2.97 -4.37 -23.65
C GLU A 99 -1.59 -4.47 -24.31
N PRO A 100 -0.78 -5.48 -23.96
CA PRO A 100 0.47 -5.76 -24.66
C PRO A 100 0.21 -6.04 -26.14
N ARG A 101 1.13 -5.59 -26.99
CA ARG A 101 1.20 -6.09 -28.37
C ARG A 101 1.59 -7.57 -28.34
N GLU A 102 1.22 -8.33 -29.37
CA GLU A 102 1.51 -9.76 -29.45
C GLU A 102 3.01 -10.09 -29.32
N GLN A 103 3.88 -9.21 -29.82
CA GLN A 103 5.34 -9.34 -29.76
C GLN A 103 6.00 -8.23 -28.92
N ALA A 104 5.26 -7.65 -27.98
CA ALA A 104 5.81 -6.64 -27.08
C ALA A 104 6.88 -7.24 -26.14
N GLU A 105 7.94 -6.47 -25.87
CA GLU A 105 8.84 -6.78 -24.76
C GLU A 105 8.07 -6.62 -23.44
N LEU A 106 8.08 -7.67 -22.62
CA LEU A 106 7.46 -7.69 -21.29
C LEU A 106 8.53 -7.82 -20.23
N ARG A 107 8.55 -6.90 -19.26
CA ARG A 107 9.42 -6.98 -18.09
C ARG A 107 8.59 -7.00 -16.83
N ARG A 108 8.80 -8.04 -16.02
CA ARG A 108 8.03 -8.23 -14.78
C ARG A 108 8.89 -7.96 -13.57
N ASN A 109 8.29 -7.33 -12.57
CA ASN A 109 8.93 -7.00 -11.31
C ASN A 109 10.25 -6.23 -11.50
N VAL A 110 10.20 -5.17 -12.30
CA VAL A 110 11.34 -4.27 -12.57
C VAL A 110 10.98 -2.83 -12.28
N TRP A 111 12.00 -1.99 -12.13
CA TRP A 111 11.85 -0.55 -11.94
C TRP A 111 11.76 0.16 -13.28
N ARG A 112 10.70 0.93 -13.47
CA ARG A 112 10.59 1.94 -14.53
C ARG A 112 11.18 3.24 -14.04
N ILE A 113 12.23 3.73 -14.70
CA ILE A 113 12.98 4.92 -14.28
C ILE A 113 12.62 6.10 -15.15
N TYR A 114 12.30 7.22 -14.50
CA TYR A 114 12.06 8.53 -15.08
C TYR A 114 13.15 9.48 -14.60
N VAL A 115 13.70 10.27 -15.51
CA VAL A 115 14.75 11.24 -15.20
C VAL A 115 14.31 12.61 -15.66
N SER A 116 14.49 13.63 -14.82
CA SER A 116 14.24 15.01 -15.20
C SER A 116 15.34 15.96 -14.72
N LYS A 117 15.51 17.05 -15.47
CA LYS A 117 16.36 18.18 -15.11
C LYS A 117 15.48 19.36 -14.72
N GLY A 118 15.90 20.10 -13.69
CA GLY A 118 15.18 21.26 -13.21
C GLY A 118 13.94 20.91 -12.38
N SER A 119 13.22 21.94 -11.95
CA SER A 119 11.94 21.81 -11.25
C SER A 119 10.80 22.01 -12.24
N ALA A 120 9.64 21.37 -12.00
CA ALA A 120 8.44 21.58 -12.81
C ALA A 120 7.94 23.05 -12.82
N ALA A 121 8.43 23.89 -11.89
CA ALA A 121 8.16 25.32 -11.85
C ALA A 121 9.21 26.18 -12.59
N SER A 122 10.20 25.56 -13.24
CA SER A 122 11.29 26.23 -13.97
C SER A 122 11.11 26.08 -15.48
N ASP A 123 11.48 27.10 -16.23
CA ASP A 123 11.48 27.07 -17.71
C ASP A 123 12.50 26.05 -18.27
N ASP A 124 13.50 25.66 -17.46
CA ASP A 124 14.50 24.64 -17.82
C ASP A 124 14.06 23.20 -17.53
N PHE A 125 12.76 22.95 -17.28
CA PHE A 125 12.27 21.61 -16.98
C PHE A 125 12.31 20.70 -18.20
N THR A 126 13.12 19.65 -18.12
CA THR A 126 13.24 18.64 -19.19
C THR A 126 13.03 17.25 -18.62
N VAL A 127 12.17 16.46 -19.25
CA VAL A 127 11.97 15.04 -18.92
C VAL A 127 12.62 14.20 -20.00
N PHE A 128 13.51 13.30 -19.60
CA PHE A 128 14.15 12.37 -20.51
C PHE A 128 13.30 11.11 -20.66
N PRO A 129 13.23 10.53 -21.87
CA PRO A 129 12.66 9.20 -22.06
C PRO A 129 13.33 8.19 -21.13
N GLY A 130 12.55 7.66 -20.21
CA GLY A 130 13.01 6.67 -19.24
C GLY A 130 13.29 5.30 -19.84
N ASP A 131 13.89 4.39 -19.08
CA ASP A 131 13.93 2.95 -19.39
C ASP A 131 13.55 2.09 -18.17
N CYS A 132 13.50 0.77 -18.35
CA CYS A 132 13.32 -0.19 -17.26
C CYS A 132 14.66 -0.82 -16.85
N THR A 133 14.80 -1.16 -15.57
CA THR A 133 15.88 -2.03 -15.07
C THR A 133 15.70 -3.45 -15.60
N GLU A 134 16.71 -4.30 -15.40
CA GLU A 134 16.62 -5.73 -15.74
C GLU A 134 16.02 -6.53 -14.59
N THR A 135 16.24 -6.09 -13.35
CA THR A 135 15.70 -6.74 -12.16
C THR A 135 15.02 -5.76 -11.19
N ALA A 136 14.51 -6.28 -10.07
CA ALA A 136 14.00 -5.49 -8.96
C ALA A 136 15.10 -4.88 -8.07
N ASP A 137 16.38 -5.10 -8.37
CA ASP A 137 17.48 -4.55 -7.58
C ASP A 137 17.51 -3.01 -7.68
N ARG A 138 17.53 -2.37 -6.51
CA ARG A 138 17.64 -0.91 -6.40
C ARG A 138 19.01 -0.41 -6.84
N GLY A 139 20.05 -1.24 -6.78
CA GLY A 139 21.39 -0.89 -7.27
C GLY A 139 21.42 -0.58 -8.78
N GLU A 140 20.51 -1.17 -9.56
CA GLU A 140 20.43 -0.93 -11.01
C GLU A 140 19.87 0.46 -11.36
N ILE A 141 19.10 1.08 -10.46
CA ILE A 141 18.40 2.35 -10.71
C ILE A 141 19.41 3.47 -11.01
N GLU A 142 20.43 3.60 -10.18
CA GLU A 142 21.45 4.65 -10.33
C GLU A 142 22.26 4.44 -11.62
N HIS A 143 22.64 3.20 -11.92
CA HIS A 143 23.36 2.86 -13.14
C HIS A 143 22.54 3.20 -14.39
N LEU A 144 21.26 2.81 -14.40
CA LEU A 144 20.36 3.11 -15.51
C LEU A 144 20.12 4.61 -15.66
N ALA A 145 19.91 5.33 -14.56
CA ALA A 145 19.73 6.79 -14.58
C ALA A 145 20.93 7.49 -15.22
N ARG A 146 22.16 7.14 -14.81
CA ARG A 146 23.38 7.69 -15.43
C ARG A 146 23.47 7.41 -16.93
N ARG A 147 23.09 6.20 -17.36
CA ARG A 147 23.07 5.83 -18.79
C ARG A 147 22.07 6.67 -19.58
N ILE A 148 20.88 6.92 -19.04
CA ILE A 148 19.86 7.79 -19.64
C ILE A 148 20.40 9.22 -19.73
N ILE A 149 20.92 9.77 -18.63
CA ILE A 149 21.49 11.13 -18.59
C ILE A 149 22.59 11.29 -19.65
N ALA A 150 23.54 10.35 -19.72
CA ALA A 150 24.63 10.38 -20.68
C ALA A 150 24.16 10.30 -22.14
N LYS A 151 23.04 9.61 -22.43
CA LYS A 151 22.46 9.54 -23.77
C LYS A 151 21.94 10.90 -24.25
N TYR A 152 21.37 11.70 -23.35
CA TYR A 152 20.69 12.96 -23.68
C TYR A 152 21.49 14.22 -23.36
N GLN A 153 22.71 14.09 -22.84
CA GLN A 153 23.68 15.19 -22.72
C GLN A 153 24.62 15.32 -23.94
N LYS A 154 24.54 14.41 -24.90
CA LYS A 154 25.26 14.52 -26.18
C LYS A 154 24.62 15.55 -27.09
#